data_AF-A0A944LDX4-F1
#
_entry.id   AF-A0A944LDX4-F1
#
_cell.length_a   1.000
_cell.length_b   1.000
_cell.length_c   1.000
_cell.angle_alpha   90.00
_cell.angle_beta   90.00
_cell.angle_gamma   90.00
#
_symmetry.space_group_name_H-M   'P 1'
#
loop_
_entity.id
_entity.type
_entity.pdbx_description
1 polymer ?
#
loop_
_entity_poly.entity_id
_entity_poly.type
_entity_poly.pdbx_seq_one_letter_code
_entity_poly.pdbx_strand_id
1 'polypeptide(L)'
;MDRRRGLPRASGMETAAFLIDVFLPNVAKGPIIRRPKAVALAERLGLDDRAVRRVKKLAGKYRAGPLLLRLPFREQAVILQSGHLHYALINSPEPFSPASSEKKAALSHFEPRNVLISQGPERTVRRALQEQVLDTHSPVHRLASSPIPVIRQEAAQLLADLDPKGTAENSELVWDDFIESWYRVVRRTVFGDSARDDHELTDMIARLRQHGNWSFLKAPDRKLRARFLQRVQNRMDGAEPGSLAHAMVNLPSRQDAPAEQIPQWLFAFDPAGMATFRTLALLSTHSEQYGRAQTEIREETTGREQLPYLRACVLESLRLCPPRR
;
A
#
# COMPACT_ATOMS: atom_id res chain seq x y z
N MET A 1 27.66 23.96 -21.11
CA MET A 1 26.55 23.02 -20.84
C MET A 1 26.80 21.74 -21.64
N ASP A 2 27.42 20.73 -21.04
CA ASP A 2 27.84 19.49 -21.71
C ASP A 2 26.65 18.52 -21.88
N ARG A 3 25.81 18.78 -22.88
CA ARG A 3 24.72 17.88 -23.31
C ARG A 3 25.30 16.70 -24.12
N ARG A 4 25.99 15.74 -23.48
CA ARG A 4 26.29 14.41 -24.10
C ARG A 4 26.94 13.35 -23.21
N ARG A 5 26.96 13.46 -21.88
CA ARG A 5 27.32 12.29 -21.04
C ARG A 5 26.10 11.38 -20.90
N GLY A 6 26.13 10.24 -21.60
CA GLY A 6 25.13 9.18 -21.43
C GLY A 6 25.04 8.73 -19.97
N LEU A 7 23.89 8.16 -19.58
CA LEU A 7 23.68 7.63 -18.24
C LEU A 7 24.79 6.64 -17.86
N PRO A 8 25.28 6.64 -16.59
CA PRO A 8 26.25 5.66 -16.15
C PRO A 8 25.71 4.25 -16.32
N ARG A 9 26.56 3.32 -16.75
CA ARG A 9 26.20 1.92 -16.99
C ARG A 9 26.87 1.01 -15.97
N ALA A 10 26.10 0.06 -15.43
CA ALA A 10 26.63 -0.99 -14.58
C ALA A 10 27.45 -2.00 -15.40
N SER A 11 28.52 -2.53 -14.81
CA SER A 11 29.20 -3.70 -15.39
C SER A 11 28.31 -4.95 -15.34
N GLY A 12 28.66 -5.98 -16.11
CA GLY A 12 27.95 -7.27 -16.09
C GLY A 12 27.93 -7.89 -14.68
N MET A 13 29.05 -7.84 -13.97
CA MET A 13 29.15 -8.31 -12.58
C MET A 13 28.27 -7.51 -11.62
N GLU A 14 28.23 -6.19 -11.74
CA GLU A 14 27.36 -5.35 -10.91
C GLU A 14 25.88 -5.59 -11.19
N THR A 15 25.54 -5.83 -12.46
CA THR A 15 24.17 -6.16 -12.85
C THR A 15 23.75 -7.52 -12.30
N ALA A 16 24.59 -8.55 -12.42
CA ALA A 16 24.34 -9.86 -11.83
C ALA A 16 24.21 -9.79 -10.30
N ALA A 17 25.11 -9.07 -9.64
CA ALA A 17 25.06 -8.89 -8.19
C ALA A 17 23.80 -8.13 -7.74
N PHE A 18 23.36 -7.11 -8.50
CA PHE A 18 22.10 -6.43 -8.22
C PHE A 18 20.90 -7.36 -8.37
N LEU A 19 20.88 -8.20 -9.42
CA LEU A 19 19.81 -9.16 -9.64
C LEU A 19 19.72 -10.19 -8.51
N ILE A 20 20.85 -10.71 -8.05
CA ILE A 20 20.92 -11.72 -6.99
C ILE A 20 20.59 -11.11 -5.62
N ASP A 21 21.17 -9.96 -5.29
CA ASP A 21 21.06 -9.39 -3.94
C ASP A 21 19.77 -8.58 -3.75
N VAL A 22 19.20 -8.00 -4.81
CA VAL A 22 18.06 -7.06 -4.70
C VAL A 22 16.82 -7.59 -5.41
N PHE A 23 16.91 -8.01 -6.68
CA PHE A 23 15.73 -8.35 -7.46
C PHE A 23 15.12 -9.70 -7.07
N LEU A 24 15.95 -10.75 -7.06
CA LEU A 24 15.52 -12.13 -6.82
C LEU A 24 14.86 -12.32 -5.44
N PRO A 25 15.40 -11.79 -4.32
CA PRO A 25 14.76 -11.92 -3.01
C PRO A 25 13.38 -11.26 -2.99
N ASN A 26 13.21 -10.11 -3.64
CA ASN A 26 11.93 -9.41 -3.71
C ASN A 26 10.88 -10.18 -4.52
N VAL A 27 11.26 -10.82 -5.63
CA VAL A 27 10.37 -11.71 -6.39
C VAL A 27 10.02 -12.96 -5.59
N ALA A 28 11.01 -13.56 -4.91
CA ALA A 28 10.82 -14.74 -4.07
C ALA A 28 9.89 -14.48 -2.88
N LYS A 29 10.04 -13.32 -2.22
CA LYS A 29 9.15 -12.87 -1.13
C LYS A 29 7.71 -12.62 -1.61
N GLY A 30 7.48 -12.39 -2.89
CA GLY A 30 6.16 -12.05 -3.45
C GLY A 30 5.96 -10.54 -3.51
N PRO A 31 5.94 -9.94 -4.72
CA PRO A 31 5.97 -8.47 -4.86
C PRO A 31 4.65 -7.75 -4.50
N ILE A 32 3.51 -8.43 -4.53
CA ILE A 32 2.18 -7.88 -4.24
C ILE A 32 1.68 -8.36 -2.88
N ILE A 33 1.76 -9.68 -2.66
CA ILE A 33 1.41 -10.32 -1.40
C ILE A 33 2.57 -11.18 -0.94
N ARG A 34 2.98 -10.98 0.31
CA ARG A 34 4.18 -11.60 0.86
C ARG A 34 3.94 -13.08 1.12
N ARG A 35 4.98 -13.89 0.91
CA ARG A 35 5.02 -15.32 1.21
C ARG A 35 5.73 -15.51 2.56
N PRO A 36 5.04 -15.84 3.66
CA PRO A 36 5.61 -15.82 5.01
C PRO A 36 6.89 -16.64 5.14
N LYS A 37 6.91 -17.86 4.57
CA LYS A 37 8.09 -18.74 4.58
C LYS A 37 9.30 -18.14 3.86
N ALA A 38 9.07 -17.45 2.74
CA ALA A 38 10.16 -16.81 1.99
C ALA A 38 10.66 -15.54 2.69
N VAL A 39 9.77 -14.79 3.35
CA VAL A 39 10.14 -13.64 4.19
C VAL A 39 11.01 -14.10 5.36
N ALA A 40 10.55 -15.10 6.13
CA ALA A 40 11.30 -15.65 7.25
C ALA A 40 12.67 -16.20 6.83
N LEU A 41 12.74 -16.88 5.68
CA LEU A 41 14.02 -17.35 5.14
C LEU A 41 14.94 -16.19 4.75
N ALA A 42 14.42 -15.17 4.09
CA ALA A 42 15.21 -14.01 3.68
C ALA A 42 15.74 -13.21 4.87
N GLU A 43 14.96 -13.12 5.95
CA GLU A 43 15.37 -12.53 7.22
C GLU A 43 16.49 -13.35 7.87
N ARG A 44 16.32 -14.67 8.00
CA ARG A 44 17.35 -15.58 8.53
C ARG A 44 18.67 -15.52 7.74
N LEU A 45 18.59 -15.29 6.43
CA LEU A 45 19.75 -15.19 5.55
C LEU A 45 20.32 -13.76 5.43
N GLY A 46 19.73 -12.77 6.11
CA GLY A 46 20.15 -11.36 6.06
C GLY A 46 20.11 -10.77 4.65
N LEU A 47 19.16 -11.21 3.81
CA LEU A 47 19.08 -10.78 2.41
C LEU A 47 18.73 -9.30 2.28
N ASP A 48 17.94 -8.76 3.21
CA ASP A 48 17.58 -7.33 3.21
C ASP A 48 18.79 -6.45 3.49
N ASP A 49 19.63 -6.81 4.45
CA ASP A 49 20.87 -6.09 4.72
C ASP A 49 21.82 -6.16 3.53
N ARG A 50 21.87 -7.32 2.86
CA ARG A 50 22.67 -7.50 1.64
C ARG A 50 22.17 -6.58 0.52
N ALA A 51 20.86 -6.50 0.31
CA ALA A 51 20.24 -5.60 -0.65
C ALA A 51 20.57 -4.13 -0.34
N VAL A 52 20.44 -3.70 0.92
CA VAL A 52 20.76 -2.34 1.35
C VAL A 52 22.24 -2.03 1.13
N ARG A 53 23.16 -2.91 1.54
CA ARG A 53 24.59 -2.74 1.31
C ARG A 53 24.91 -2.64 -0.19
N ARG A 54 24.26 -3.46 -1.03
CA ARG A 54 24.43 -3.42 -2.49
C ARG A 54 24.01 -2.07 -3.07
N VAL A 55 22.81 -1.60 -2.72
CA VAL A 55 22.28 -0.31 -3.21
C VAL A 55 23.15 0.84 -2.72
N LYS A 56 23.57 0.85 -1.44
CA LYS A 56 24.49 1.86 -0.89
C LYS A 56 25.84 1.89 -1.63
N LYS A 57 26.42 0.72 -1.93
CA LYS A 57 27.68 0.62 -2.69
C LYS A 57 27.53 1.21 -4.10
N LEU A 58 26.44 0.88 -4.79
CA LEU A 58 26.16 1.44 -6.11
C LEU A 58 25.90 2.95 -6.06
N ALA A 59 25.13 3.43 -5.08
CA ALA A 59 24.85 4.85 -4.90
C ALA A 59 26.11 5.66 -4.58
N GLY A 60 27.03 5.10 -3.80
CA GLY A 60 28.32 5.72 -3.50
C GLY A 60 29.24 5.85 -4.72
N LYS A 61 29.24 4.82 -5.60
CA LYS A 61 30.03 4.77 -6.84
C LYS A 61 29.42 5.63 -7.96
N TYR A 62 28.10 5.55 -8.15
CA TYR A 62 27.37 6.21 -9.22
C TYR A 62 26.55 7.38 -8.68
N ARG A 63 27.24 8.50 -8.41
CA ARG A 63 26.62 9.73 -7.88
C ARG A 63 25.92 10.57 -8.96
N ALA A 64 26.36 10.46 -10.21
CA ALA A 64 25.86 11.24 -11.34
C ALA A 64 24.76 10.50 -12.11
N GLY A 65 23.50 10.73 -11.74
CA GLY A 65 22.33 10.23 -12.50
C GLY A 65 21.85 8.82 -12.14
N PRO A 66 20.71 8.39 -12.71
CA PRO A 66 20.25 7.00 -12.64
C PRO A 66 21.26 6.02 -13.25
N LEU A 67 21.41 4.84 -12.63
CA LEU A 67 22.30 3.77 -13.10
C LEU A 67 21.58 2.85 -14.09
N LEU A 68 22.11 2.71 -15.30
CA LEU A 68 21.57 1.79 -16.29
C LEU A 68 22.08 0.36 -16.07
N LEU A 69 21.17 -0.56 -15.78
CA LEU A 69 21.42 -2.00 -15.71
C LEU A 69 21.26 -2.64 -17.09
N ARG A 70 22.20 -3.53 -17.43
CA ARG A 70 22.17 -4.31 -18.66
C ARG A 70 21.48 -5.66 -18.42
N LEU A 71 20.15 -5.66 -18.45
CA LEU A 71 19.40 -6.91 -18.37
C LEU A 71 19.33 -7.55 -19.77
N PRO A 72 19.32 -8.89 -19.87
CA PRO A 72 19.33 -9.58 -21.16
C PRO A 72 18.14 -9.23 -22.07
N PHE A 73 17.01 -8.80 -21.49
CA PHE A 73 15.78 -8.52 -22.24
C PHE A 73 15.44 -7.02 -22.39
N ARG A 74 16.05 -6.14 -21.57
CA ARG A 74 15.86 -4.69 -21.65
C ARG A 74 16.91 -3.92 -20.85
N GLU A 75 17.21 -2.69 -21.24
CA GLU A 75 17.92 -1.77 -20.35
C GLU A 75 16.96 -1.21 -19.29
N GLN A 76 17.40 -1.18 -18.03
CA GLN A 76 16.59 -0.67 -16.92
C GLN A 76 17.39 0.35 -16.11
N ALA A 77 16.86 1.57 -15.98
CA ALA A 77 17.45 2.56 -15.09
C ALA A 77 17.03 2.30 -13.63
N VAL A 78 18.01 2.34 -12.72
CA VAL A 78 17.82 2.30 -11.27
C VAL A 78 18.12 3.69 -10.71
N ILE A 79 17.12 4.26 -10.04
CA ILE A 79 17.25 5.56 -9.39
C ILE A 79 17.85 5.35 -8.00
N LEU A 80 19.05 5.88 -7.78
CA LEU A 80 19.81 5.70 -6.54
C LEU A 80 19.82 6.95 -5.63
N GLN A 81 19.39 8.10 -6.15
CA GLN A 81 19.44 9.38 -5.46
C GLN A 81 18.02 9.93 -5.26
N SER A 82 17.76 10.51 -4.09
CA SER A 82 16.44 11.06 -3.73
C SER A 82 15.98 12.16 -4.68
N GLY A 83 16.87 13.05 -5.11
CA GLY A 83 16.55 14.12 -6.05
C GLY A 83 16.05 13.61 -7.42
N HIS A 84 16.67 12.56 -7.97
CA HIS A 84 16.21 11.95 -9.22
C HIS A 84 14.89 11.21 -9.04
N LEU A 85 14.67 10.59 -7.87
CA LEU A 85 13.39 9.94 -7.55
C LEU A 85 12.28 10.99 -7.49
N HIS A 86 12.53 12.09 -6.78
CA HIS A 86 11.60 13.20 -6.68
C HIS A 86 11.26 13.80 -8.05
N TYR A 87 12.28 14.01 -8.90
CA TYR A 87 12.08 14.46 -10.28
C TYR A 87 11.19 13.50 -11.08
N ALA A 88 11.45 12.19 -11.03
CA ALA A 88 10.64 11.21 -11.73
C ALA A 88 9.19 11.16 -11.24
N LEU A 89 8.98 11.30 -9.93
CA LEU A 89 7.65 11.28 -9.32
C LEU A 89 6.83 12.54 -9.65
N ILE A 90 7.44 13.73 -9.62
CA ILE A 90 6.74 14.98 -9.97
C ILE A 90 6.39 15.02 -11.46
N ASN A 91 7.28 14.50 -12.32
CA ASN A 91 7.04 14.43 -13.76
C ASN A 91 6.32 13.12 -14.17
N SER A 92 5.49 12.58 -13.29
CA SER A 92 4.56 11.48 -13.59
C SER A 92 3.16 12.07 -13.85
N PRO A 93 2.39 11.60 -14.85
CA PRO A 93 2.62 10.38 -15.62
C PRO A 93 3.43 10.58 -16.92
N GLU A 94 3.73 11.82 -17.31
CA GLU A 94 4.49 12.12 -18.53
C GLU A 94 5.69 13.01 -18.17
N PRO A 95 6.92 12.61 -18.55
CA PRO A 95 7.29 11.45 -19.36
C PRO A 95 7.39 10.12 -18.57
N PHE A 96 7.28 10.12 -17.24
CA PHE A 96 7.49 8.93 -16.43
C PHE A 96 6.18 8.21 -16.09
N SER A 97 5.75 7.32 -16.98
CA SER A 97 4.50 6.57 -16.75
C SER A 97 4.66 5.59 -15.57
N PRO A 98 3.78 5.64 -14.56
CA PRO A 98 3.80 4.68 -13.46
C PRO A 98 3.22 3.31 -13.86
N ALA A 99 2.70 3.17 -15.08
CA ALA A 99 2.04 1.98 -15.60
C ALA A 99 3.02 1.10 -16.38
N SER A 100 4.07 0.59 -15.71
CA SER A 100 5.02 -0.32 -16.33
C SER A 100 4.34 -1.60 -16.84
N SER A 101 4.97 -2.29 -17.80
CA SER A 101 4.49 -3.59 -18.30
C SER A 101 4.26 -4.60 -17.19
N GLU A 102 5.18 -4.69 -16.22
CA GLU A 102 5.07 -5.61 -15.09
C GLU A 102 3.87 -5.23 -14.21
N LYS A 103 3.69 -3.93 -13.93
CA LYS A 103 2.59 -3.45 -13.12
C LYS A 103 1.25 -3.67 -13.83
N LYS A 104 1.17 -3.41 -15.14
CA LYS A 104 0.00 -3.72 -15.97
C LYS A 104 -0.33 -5.21 -15.90
N ALA A 105 0.65 -6.08 -16.10
CA ALA A 105 0.47 -7.52 -16.04
C ALA A 105 -0.01 -7.99 -14.67
N ALA A 106 0.66 -7.56 -13.59
CA ALA A 106 0.30 -7.86 -12.21
C ALA A 106 -1.12 -7.41 -11.86
N LEU A 107 -1.44 -6.12 -12.07
CA LEU A 107 -2.70 -5.53 -11.66
C LEU A 107 -3.86 -5.97 -12.56
N SER A 108 -3.61 -6.39 -13.80
CA SER A 108 -4.65 -6.96 -14.66
C SER A 108 -5.33 -8.21 -14.09
N HIS A 109 -4.69 -8.90 -13.13
CA HIS A 109 -5.28 -10.07 -12.45
C HIS A 109 -6.50 -9.72 -11.62
N PHE A 110 -6.59 -8.51 -11.06
CA PHE A 110 -7.65 -8.12 -10.13
C PHE A 110 -8.28 -6.75 -10.39
N GLU A 111 -7.59 -5.86 -11.11
CA GLU A 111 -8.03 -4.49 -11.34
C GLU A 111 -7.65 -3.97 -12.76
N PRO A 112 -8.08 -4.65 -13.84
CA PRO A 112 -7.61 -4.41 -15.20
C PRO A 112 -7.90 -3.01 -15.77
N ARG A 113 -8.91 -2.31 -15.25
CA ARG A 113 -9.25 -0.92 -15.63
C ARG A 113 -8.92 0.09 -14.54
N ASN A 114 -8.04 -0.24 -13.60
CA ASN A 114 -7.69 0.67 -12.51
C ASN A 114 -6.85 1.87 -12.97
N VAL A 115 -7.02 3.01 -12.30
CA VAL A 115 -6.26 4.25 -12.54
C VAL A 115 -4.74 4.04 -12.54
N LEU A 116 -4.20 3.12 -11.73
CA LEU A 116 -2.77 2.87 -11.56
C LEU A 116 -2.08 2.31 -12.81
N ILE A 117 -2.85 1.75 -13.73
CA ILE A 117 -2.38 1.15 -15.00
C ILE A 117 -3.01 1.79 -16.24
N SER A 118 -3.90 2.76 -16.02
CA SER A 118 -4.52 3.58 -17.06
C SER A 118 -3.53 4.63 -17.60
N GLN A 119 -3.73 5.05 -18.85
CA GLN A 119 -2.93 6.09 -19.50
C GLN A 119 -3.83 7.09 -20.24
N GLY A 120 -3.29 8.26 -20.58
CA GLY A 120 -4.00 9.28 -21.35
C GLY A 120 -5.32 9.74 -20.72
N PRO A 121 -6.35 10.07 -21.54
CA PRO A 121 -7.64 10.57 -21.07
C PRO A 121 -8.35 9.66 -20.06
N GLU A 122 -8.29 8.33 -20.24
CA GLU A 122 -8.90 7.38 -19.29
C GLU A 122 -8.32 7.54 -17.88
N ARG A 123 -7.01 7.77 -17.78
CA ARG A 123 -6.34 7.97 -16.51
C ARG A 123 -6.83 9.25 -15.84
N THR A 124 -6.97 10.34 -16.59
CA THR A 124 -7.44 11.64 -16.06
C THR A 124 -8.81 11.49 -15.42
N VAL A 125 -9.73 10.86 -16.13
CA VAL A 125 -11.09 10.60 -15.65
C VAL A 125 -11.05 9.73 -14.39
N ARG A 126 -10.45 8.53 -14.45
CA ARG A 126 -10.35 7.60 -13.30
C ARG A 126 -9.66 8.22 -12.08
N ARG A 127 -8.64 9.07 -12.30
CA ARG A 127 -7.95 9.79 -11.23
C ARG A 127 -8.86 10.81 -10.55
N ALA A 128 -9.59 11.60 -11.33
CA ALA A 128 -10.52 12.59 -10.78
C ALA A 128 -11.57 11.93 -9.90
N LEU A 129 -12.12 10.78 -10.30
CA LEU A 129 -13.04 10.00 -9.46
C LEU A 129 -12.39 9.57 -8.15
N GLN A 130 -11.19 8.97 -8.22
CA GLN A 130 -10.45 8.53 -7.04
C GLN A 130 -10.16 9.70 -6.07
N GLU A 131 -9.66 10.83 -6.60
CA GLU A 131 -9.35 12.02 -5.79
C GLU A 131 -10.60 12.66 -5.18
N GLN A 132 -11.73 12.66 -5.90
CA GLN A 132 -13.01 13.15 -5.38
C GLN A 132 -13.60 12.26 -4.30
N VAL A 133 -13.50 10.93 -4.42
CA VAL A 133 -14.03 10.00 -3.42
C VAL A 133 -13.15 9.98 -2.17
N LEU A 134 -11.83 9.89 -2.36
CA LEU A 134 -10.84 9.82 -1.27
C LEU A 134 -10.50 11.19 -0.66
N ASP A 135 -11.10 12.26 -1.17
CA ASP A 135 -10.97 13.62 -0.64
C ASP A 135 -9.50 14.06 -0.44
N THR A 136 -8.66 13.80 -1.45
CA THR A 136 -7.20 13.88 -1.33
C THR A 136 -6.65 15.27 -0.99
N HIS A 137 -7.46 16.31 -1.16
CA HIS A 137 -7.08 17.69 -0.87
C HIS A 137 -7.29 18.07 0.60
N SER A 138 -8.06 17.28 1.36
CA SER A 138 -8.35 17.56 2.75
C SER A 138 -7.41 16.80 3.70
N PRO A 139 -6.82 17.46 4.71
CA PRO A 139 -6.03 16.79 5.75
C PRO A 139 -6.82 15.76 6.56
N VAL A 140 -8.13 15.99 6.72
CA VAL A 140 -9.09 15.09 7.37
C VAL A 140 -10.23 14.84 6.39
N HIS A 141 -10.50 13.58 6.09
CA HIS A 141 -11.51 13.19 5.12
C HIS A 141 -12.89 13.75 5.49
N ARG A 142 -13.66 14.27 4.53
CA ARG A 142 -15.02 14.80 4.78
C ARG A 142 -15.98 13.80 5.45
N LEU A 143 -15.75 12.51 5.23
CA LEU A 143 -16.53 11.43 5.85
C LEU A 143 -16.00 11.02 7.22
N ALA A 144 -14.95 11.64 7.78
CA ALA A 144 -14.26 11.17 8.98
C ALA A 144 -15.18 10.87 10.18
N SER A 145 -16.31 11.58 10.29
CA SER A 145 -17.34 11.32 11.32
C SER A 145 -17.93 9.91 11.28
N SER A 146 -17.85 9.20 10.16
CA SER A 146 -18.34 7.82 10.00
C SER A 146 -17.26 6.75 10.26
N PRO A 147 -16.05 6.77 9.64
CA PRO A 147 -15.01 5.78 9.91
C PRO A 147 -14.38 5.88 11.30
N ILE A 148 -14.33 7.05 11.94
CA ILE A 148 -13.66 7.18 13.25
C ILE A 148 -14.37 6.37 14.34
N PRO A 149 -15.71 6.45 14.52
CA PRO A 149 -16.43 5.55 15.41
C PRO A 149 -16.21 4.06 15.10
N VAL A 150 -16.18 3.69 13.82
CA VAL A 150 -15.89 2.31 13.37
C VAL A 150 -14.50 1.86 13.83
N ILE A 151 -13.48 2.69 13.61
CA ILE A 151 -12.10 2.42 14.04
C ILE A 151 -12.05 2.24 15.55
N ARG A 152 -12.68 3.13 16.32
CA ARG A 152 -12.75 3.03 17.79
C ARG A 152 -13.42 1.74 18.24
N GLN A 153 -14.52 1.35 17.60
CA GLN A 153 -15.26 0.13 17.94
C GLN A 153 -14.42 -1.13 17.69
N GLU A 154 -13.83 -1.27 16.50
CA GLU A 154 -13.01 -2.46 16.19
C GLU A 154 -11.71 -2.50 17.00
N ALA A 155 -11.14 -1.34 17.35
CA ALA A 155 -10.00 -1.28 18.26
C ALA A 155 -10.37 -1.68 19.69
N ALA A 156 -11.51 -1.22 20.21
CA ALA A 156 -12.01 -1.61 21.52
C ALA A 156 -12.32 -3.11 21.59
N GLN A 157 -12.94 -3.65 20.54
CA GLN A 157 -13.20 -5.09 20.44
C GLN A 157 -11.90 -5.89 20.39
N LEU A 158 -10.91 -5.47 19.60
CA LEU A 158 -9.60 -6.11 19.55
C LEU A 158 -8.94 -6.16 20.94
N LEU A 159 -8.99 -5.06 21.70
CA LEU A 159 -8.44 -5.02 23.06
C LEU A 159 -9.21 -5.94 24.02
N ALA A 160 -10.54 -6.00 23.92
CA ALA A 160 -11.36 -6.90 24.72
C ALA A 160 -11.08 -8.38 24.39
N ASP A 161 -10.86 -8.70 23.12
CA ASP A 161 -10.52 -10.06 22.68
C ASP A 161 -9.13 -10.49 23.16
N LEU A 162 -8.18 -9.56 23.27
CA LEU A 162 -6.82 -9.79 23.78
C LEU A 162 -6.74 -9.93 25.30
N ASP A 163 -7.68 -9.35 26.04
CA ASP A 163 -7.80 -9.52 27.49
C ASP A 163 -9.24 -9.77 27.94
N PRO A 164 -9.82 -10.95 27.65
CA PRO A 164 -11.22 -11.25 27.97
C PRO A 164 -11.53 -11.25 29.47
N LYS A 165 -10.49 -11.34 30.32
CA LYS A 165 -10.61 -11.46 31.78
C LYS A 165 -10.20 -10.18 32.51
N GLY A 166 -9.67 -9.17 31.83
CA GLY A 166 -9.16 -7.94 32.46
C GLY A 166 -7.93 -8.20 33.34
N THR A 167 -7.16 -9.24 33.06
CA THR A 167 -6.07 -9.74 33.92
C THR A 167 -4.68 -9.52 33.33
N ALA A 168 -4.58 -8.84 32.19
CA ALA A 168 -3.37 -8.87 31.38
C ALA A 168 -2.29 -7.90 31.85
N GLU A 169 -1.39 -8.39 32.70
CA GLU A 169 -0.02 -7.82 32.79
C GLU A 169 0.83 -8.20 31.57
N ASN A 170 0.42 -9.18 30.74
CA ASN A 170 1.22 -9.78 29.65
C ASN A 170 0.46 -10.04 28.32
N SER A 171 -0.64 -9.34 28.02
CA SER A 171 -1.28 -9.51 26.69
C SER A 171 -0.44 -8.83 25.60
N GLU A 172 -0.05 -9.60 24.59
CA GLU A 172 0.72 -9.13 23.45
C GLU A 172 -0.18 -8.99 22.22
N LEU A 173 -0.13 -7.82 21.56
CA LEU A 173 -0.78 -7.63 20.26
C LEU A 173 0.09 -8.25 19.16
N VAL A 174 -0.38 -9.34 18.57
CA VAL A 174 0.27 -9.95 17.41
C VAL A 174 -0.31 -9.44 16.08
N TRP A 175 0.44 -9.63 15.00
CA TRP A 175 0.07 -9.13 13.67
C TRP A 175 -1.24 -9.71 13.14
N ASP A 176 -1.49 -11.01 13.38
CA ASP A 176 -2.65 -11.71 12.83
C ASP A 176 -3.98 -11.18 13.43
N ASP A 177 -4.02 -10.96 14.74
CA ASP A 177 -5.18 -10.36 15.41
C ASP A 177 -5.42 -8.91 14.94
N PHE A 178 -4.34 -8.14 14.85
CA PHE A 178 -4.39 -6.76 14.36
C PHE A 178 -4.92 -6.68 12.92
N ILE A 179 -4.39 -7.49 12.01
CA ILE A 179 -4.72 -7.39 10.58
C ILE A 179 -6.15 -7.86 10.31
N GLU A 180 -6.67 -8.82 11.09
CA GLU A 180 -8.07 -9.22 11.00
C GLU A 180 -9.01 -8.05 11.37
N SER A 181 -8.78 -7.42 12.53
CA SER A 181 -9.53 -6.24 12.96
C SER A 181 -9.39 -5.08 11.96
N TRP A 182 -8.18 -4.86 11.44
CA TRP A 182 -7.91 -3.85 10.41
C TRP A 182 -8.76 -4.08 9.16
N TYR A 183 -8.90 -5.32 8.68
CA TYR A 183 -9.74 -5.57 7.51
C TYR A 183 -11.24 -5.41 7.78
N ARG A 184 -11.71 -5.61 9.02
CA ARG A 184 -13.09 -5.23 9.40
C ARG A 184 -13.28 -3.72 9.24
N VAL A 185 -12.35 -2.91 9.75
CA VAL A 185 -12.35 -1.45 9.58
C VAL A 185 -12.36 -1.06 8.10
N VAL A 186 -11.50 -1.70 7.28
CA VAL A 186 -11.42 -1.41 5.83
C VAL A 186 -12.75 -1.70 5.14
N ARG A 187 -13.34 -2.88 5.38
CA ARG A 187 -14.61 -3.26 4.76
C ARG A 187 -15.74 -2.30 5.18
N ARG A 188 -15.81 -1.96 6.46
CA ARG A 188 -16.80 -1.00 7.00
C ARG A 188 -16.61 0.41 6.44
N THR A 189 -15.38 0.89 6.33
CA THR A 189 -15.06 2.19 5.73
C THR A 189 -15.41 2.24 4.24
N VAL A 190 -15.15 1.15 3.52
CA VAL A 190 -15.37 1.10 2.07
C VAL A 190 -16.86 0.91 1.73
N PHE A 191 -17.59 0.02 2.39
CA PHE A 191 -18.94 -0.36 2.00
C PHE A 191 -20.04 -0.07 3.03
N GLY A 192 -19.69 0.18 4.29
CA GLY A 192 -20.64 0.28 5.40
C GLY A 192 -20.59 -0.91 6.37
N ASP A 193 -21.34 -0.83 7.46
CA ASP A 193 -21.30 -1.76 8.58
C ASP A 193 -21.70 -3.19 8.21
N SER A 194 -22.64 -3.35 7.28
CA SER A 194 -23.04 -4.66 6.74
C SER A 194 -21.90 -5.45 6.06
N ALA A 195 -20.76 -4.82 5.78
CA ALA A 195 -19.58 -5.48 5.20
C ALA A 195 -18.56 -5.95 6.25
N ARG A 196 -18.81 -5.71 7.56
CA ARG A 196 -17.89 -6.05 8.66
C ARG A 196 -17.30 -7.46 8.54
N ASP A 197 -18.17 -8.46 8.39
CA ASP A 197 -17.81 -9.88 8.40
C ASP A 197 -17.73 -10.46 6.96
N ASP A 198 -17.55 -9.60 5.95
CA ASP A 198 -17.37 -10.05 4.56
C ASP A 198 -15.94 -10.57 4.30
N HIS A 199 -15.58 -11.65 4.97
CA HIS A 199 -14.27 -12.31 4.83
C HIS A 199 -14.06 -12.87 3.42
N GLU A 200 -15.13 -13.37 2.78
CA GLU A 200 -15.07 -13.90 1.41
C GLU A 200 -14.56 -12.84 0.43
N LEU A 201 -15.00 -11.58 0.57
CA LEU A 201 -14.53 -10.48 -0.27
C LEU A 201 -13.02 -10.26 -0.15
N THR A 202 -12.49 -10.22 1.08
CA THR A 202 -11.06 -10.07 1.34
C THR A 202 -10.24 -11.27 0.88
N ASP A 203 -10.78 -12.49 1.02
CA ASP A 203 -10.12 -13.71 0.57
C ASP A 203 -10.03 -13.79 -0.95
N MET A 204 -11.09 -13.36 -1.66
CA MET A 204 -11.09 -13.31 -3.12
C MET A 204 -10.03 -12.34 -3.65
N ILE A 205 -9.95 -11.11 -3.11
CA ILE A 205 -8.93 -10.14 -3.54
C ILE A 205 -7.52 -10.60 -3.16
N ALA A 206 -7.34 -11.23 -2.00
CA ALA A 206 -6.06 -11.81 -1.60
C ALA A 206 -5.60 -12.89 -2.59
N ARG A 207 -6.50 -13.81 -2.97
CA ARG A 207 -6.21 -14.86 -3.98
C ARG A 207 -5.87 -14.27 -5.36
N LEU A 208 -6.64 -13.28 -5.83
CA LEU A 208 -6.34 -12.65 -7.11
C LEU A 208 -4.99 -11.91 -7.09
N ARG A 209 -4.63 -11.29 -5.96
CA ARG A 209 -3.30 -10.67 -5.76
C ARG A 209 -2.17 -11.70 -5.68
N GLN A 210 -2.41 -12.86 -5.08
CA GLN A 210 -1.49 -14.00 -5.11
C GLN A 210 -1.24 -14.47 -6.54
N HIS A 211 -2.24 -14.43 -7.41
CA HIS A 211 -2.06 -14.70 -8.84
C HIS A 211 -1.25 -13.58 -9.53
N GLY A 212 -1.54 -12.33 -9.20
CA GLY A 212 -0.81 -11.15 -9.69
C GLY A 212 0.70 -11.16 -9.41
N ASN A 213 1.15 -11.79 -8.30
CA ASN A 213 2.57 -11.98 -7.99
C ASN A 213 3.36 -12.65 -9.12
N TRP A 214 2.69 -13.45 -9.94
CA TRP A 214 3.31 -14.17 -11.05
C TRP A 214 3.24 -13.38 -12.36
N SER A 215 2.53 -12.25 -12.41
CA SER A 215 2.43 -11.35 -13.57
C SER A 215 2.25 -12.11 -14.89
N PHE A 216 3.25 -12.12 -15.76
CA PHE A 216 3.24 -12.80 -17.06
C PHE A 216 3.29 -14.34 -16.96
N LEU A 217 3.74 -14.89 -15.84
CA LEU A 217 3.91 -16.34 -15.62
C LEU A 217 2.61 -17.06 -15.26
N LYS A 218 1.52 -16.32 -15.03
CA LYS A 218 0.21 -16.90 -14.72
C LYS A 218 -0.89 -16.18 -15.48
N ALA A 219 -1.81 -16.95 -16.06
CA ALA A 219 -3.01 -16.40 -16.68
C ALA A 219 -3.98 -15.86 -15.61
N PRO A 220 -4.69 -14.74 -15.87
CA PRO A 220 -5.70 -14.22 -14.96
C PRO A 220 -6.86 -15.19 -14.74
N ASP A 221 -7.27 -15.37 -13.48
CA ASP A 221 -8.46 -16.13 -13.12
C ASP A 221 -9.73 -15.30 -13.38
N ARG A 222 -10.22 -15.37 -14.62
CA ARG A 222 -11.37 -14.58 -15.07
C ARG A 222 -12.66 -14.91 -14.30
N LYS A 223 -12.84 -16.17 -13.88
CA LYS A 223 -14.04 -16.60 -13.14
C LYS A 223 -14.04 -16.03 -11.73
N LEU A 224 -12.92 -16.17 -11.01
CA LEU A 224 -12.77 -15.60 -9.68
C LEU A 224 -12.89 -14.07 -9.72
N ARG A 225 -12.27 -13.42 -10.72
CA ARG A 225 -12.37 -11.96 -10.88
C ARG A 225 -13.80 -11.51 -11.15
N ALA A 226 -14.55 -12.20 -12.01
CA ALA A 226 -15.95 -11.87 -12.28
C ALA A 226 -16.81 -12.02 -11.02
N ARG A 227 -16.64 -13.11 -10.26
CA ARG A 227 -17.32 -13.30 -8.96
C ARG A 227 -16.99 -12.20 -7.96
N PHE A 228 -15.72 -11.83 -7.86
CA PHE A 228 -15.26 -10.76 -6.99
C PHE A 228 -15.88 -9.41 -7.38
N LEU A 229 -15.83 -9.02 -8.65
CA LEU A 229 -16.42 -7.77 -9.13
C LEU A 229 -17.95 -7.76 -8.96
N GLN A 230 -18.63 -8.89 -9.16
CA GLN A 230 -20.07 -9.00 -8.88
C GLN A 230 -20.36 -8.76 -7.39
N ARG A 231 -19.56 -9.34 -6.49
CA ARG A 231 -19.72 -9.10 -5.05
C ARG A 231 -19.46 -7.65 -4.68
N VAL A 232 -18.44 -7.02 -5.27
CA VAL A 232 -18.17 -5.58 -5.12
C VAL A 232 -19.37 -4.76 -5.58
N GLN A 233 -19.94 -5.06 -6.75
CA GLN A 233 -21.12 -4.37 -7.26
C GLN A 233 -22.31 -4.51 -6.30
N ASN A 234 -22.61 -5.73 -5.84
CA ASN A 234 -23.70 -5.96 -4.87
C ASN A 234 -23.51 -5.15 -3.58
N ARG A 235 -22.26 -4.99 -3.11
CA ARG A 235 -21.93 -4.16 -1.94
C ARG A 235 -22.03 -2.66 -2.22
N MET A 236 -21.74 -2.23 -3.45
CA MET A 236 -21.97 -0.84 -3.86
C MET A 236 -23.46 -0.51 -3.93
N ASP A 237 -24.28 -1.42 -4.44
CA ASP A 237 -25.72 -1.21 -4.58
C ASP A 237 -26.40 -1.07 -3.21
N GLY A 238 -25.87 -1.75 -2.19
CA GLY A 238 -26.29 -1.63 -0.78
C GLY A 238 -25.42 -0.74 0.08
N ALA A 239 -24.59 0.14 -0.49
CA ALA A 239 -23.61 0.92 0.28
C ALA A 239 -24.27 1.92 1.23
N GLU A 240 -23.91 1.84 2.51
CA GLU A 240 -24.50 2.65 3.57
C GLU A 240 -23.96 4.09 3.55
N PRO A 241 -24.77 5.11 3.93
CA PRO A 241 -24.31 6.48 4.07
C PRO A 241 -23.08 6.59 4.97
N GLY A 242 -22.10 7.41 4.55
CA GLY A 242 -20.82 7.55 5.27
C GLY A 242 -19.69 6.64 4.77
N SER A 243 -20.00 5.65 3.92
CA SER A 243 -18.98 4.80 3.27
C SER A 243 -18.42 5.40 1.98
N LEU A 244 -17.22 4.96 1.59
CA LEU A 244 -16.59 5.39 0.33
C LEU A 244 -17.38 4.95 -0.92
N ALA A 245 -17.94 3.73 -0.90
CA ALA A 245 -18.75 3.21 -1.98
C ALA A 245 -20.03 4.05 -2.15
N HIS A 246 -20.68 4.44 -1.05
CA HIS A 246 -21.84 5.32 -1.10
C HIS A 246 -21.49 6.69 -1.69
N ALA A 247 -20.37 7.29 -1.26
CA ALA A 247 -19.90 8.55 -1.85
C ALA A 247 -19.62 8.40 -3.35
N MET A 248 -19.04 7.28 -3.78
CA MET A 248 -18.74 7.02 -5.19
C MET A 248 -20.00 6.85 -6.05
N VAL A 249 -21.03 6.15 -5.56
CA VAL A 249 -22.30 5.92 -6.29
C VAL A 249 -23.07 7.23 -6.51
N ASN A 250 -22.94 8.19 -5.59
CA ASN A 250 -23.62 9.49 -5.66
C ASN A 250 -22.86 10.55 -6.47
N LEU A 251 -21.70 10.23 -7.04
CA LEU A 251 -20.98 11.19 -7.89
C LEU A 251 -21.65 11.34 -9.27
N PRO A 252 -21.78 12.57 -9.79
CA PRO A 252 -22.48 12.84 -11.05
C PRO A 252 -21.79 12.25 -12.29
N SER A 253 -20.49 11.90 -12.22
CA SER A 253 -19.78 11.24 -13.32
C SER A 253 -19.82 9.72 -13.16
N ARG A 254 -20.76 9.06 -13.85
CA ARG A 254 -20.71 7.61 -14.03
C ARG A 254 -19.61 7.28 -15.03
N GLN A 255 -18.44 6.95 -14.53
CA GLN A 255 -17.43 6.29 -15.35
C GLN A 255 -17.93 4.91 -15.79
N ASP A 256 -17.36 4.39 -16.87
CA ASP A 256 -17.51 2.99 -17.22
C ASP A 256 -16.84 2.14 -16.14
N ALA A 257 -17.66 1.55 -15.26
CA ALA A 257 -17.30 0.62 -14.19
C ALA A 257 -16.56 1.22 -12.96
N PRO A 258 -17.26 2.02 -12.11
CA PRO A 258 -16.72 2.48 -10.82
C PRO A 258 -16.34 1.32 -9.88
N ALA A 259 -17.04 0.20 -9.95
CA ALA A 259 -16.72 -1.02 -9.22
C ALA A 259 -15.30 -1.55 -9.52
N GLU A 260 -14.75 -1.29 -10.70
CA GLU A 260 -13.37 -1.70 -11.05
C GLU A 260 -12.29 -0.82 -10.39
N GLN A 261 -12.66 0.28 -9.72
CA GLN A 261 -11.75 1.12 -8.96
C GLN A 261 -11.62 0.70 -7.48
N ILE A 262 -12.65 0.04 -6.93
CA ILE A 262 -12.68 -0.42 -5.53
C ILE A 262 -11.60 -1.44 -5.16
N PRO A 263 -11.19 -2.40 -6.03
CA PRO A 263 -10.17 -3.38 -5.67
C PRO A 263 -8.88 -2.71 -5.20
N GLN A 264 -8.60 -1.50 -5.72
CA GLN A 264 -7.49 -0.69 -5.29
C GLN A 264 -7.56 -0.33 -3.82
N TRP A 265 -8.72 0.08 -3.32
CA TRP A 265 -8.88 0.46 -1.92
C TRP A 265 -8.65 -0.75 -1.02
N LEU A 266 -9.29 -1.87 -1.34
CA LEU A 266 -9.20 -3.11 -0.57
C LEU A 266 -7.78 -3.67 -0.47
N PHE A 267 -6.91 -3.39 -1.45
CA PHE A 267 -5.49 -3.76 -1.35
C PHE A 267 -4.59 -2.63 -0.81
N ALA A 268 -4.90 -1.36 -1.10
CA ALA A 268 -4.03 -0.24 -0.74
C ALA A 268 -4.07 0.08 0.76
N PHE A 269 -5.11 -0.36 1.46
CA PHE A 269 -5.16 -0.29 2.92
C PHE A 269 -4.21 -1.30 3.62
N ASP A 270 -3.66 -2.29 2.92
CA ASP A 270 -2.64 -3.20 3.50
C ASP A 270 -1.39 -2.43 3.99
N PRO A 271 -0.70 -1.64 3.15
CA PRO A 271 0.39 -0.77 3.60
C PRO A 271 0.02 0.16 4.75
N ALA A 272 -1.24 0.63 4.81
CA ALA A 272 -1.69 1.50 5.89
C ALA A 272 -1.77 0.72 7.21
N GLY A 273 -2.28 -0.52 7.21
CA GLY A 273 -2.26 -1.38 8.39
C GLY A 273 -0.83 -1.71 8.84
N MET A 274 0.07 -2.00 7.90
CA MET A 274 1.50 -2.21 8.20
C MET A 274 2.13 -0.96 8.83
N ALA A 275 1.82 0.23 8.32
CA ALA A 275 2.34 1.48 8.86
C ALA A 275 1.82 1.74 10.28
N THR A 276 0.53 1.50 10.53
CA THR A 276 -0.08 1.60 11.86
C THR A 276 0.60 0.66 12.85
N PHE A 277 0.70 -0.63 12.52
CA PHE A 277 1.33 -1.62 13.39
C PHE A 277 2.79 -1.28 13.71
N ARG A 278 3.57 -0.87 12.71
CA ARG A 278 4.96 -0.41 12.89
C ARG A 278 5.05 0.86 13.74
N THR A 279 4.09 1.77 13.61
CA THR A 279 4.03 2.98 14.43
C THR A 279 3.78 2.61 15.89
N LEU A 280 2.86 1.68 16.16
CA LEU A 280 2.63 1.15 17.51
C LEU A 280 3.89 0.51 18.09
N ALA A 281 4.57 -0.33 17.31
CA ALA A 281 5.83 -0.97 17.72
C ALA A 281 6.97 0.05 17.97
N LEU A 282 7.03 1.14 17.22
CA LEU A 282 8.00 2.21 17.48
C LEU A 282 7.64 2.97 18.75
N LEU A 283 6.37 3.34 18.94
CA LEU A 283 5.93 4.06 20.14
C LEU A 283 6.11 3.23 21.41
N SER A 284 5.90 1.90 21.36
CA SER A 284 6.08 1.03 22.52
C SER A 284 7.53 0.97 23.03
N THR A 285 8.52 1.27 22.18
CA THR A 285 9.94 1.31 22.58
C THR A 285 10.48 2.74 22.79
N HIS A 286 9.64 3.77 22.65
CA HIS A 286 10.04 5.19 22.69
C HIS A 286 9.11 5.97 23.64
N SER A 287 9.35 5.84 24.95
CA SER A 287 8.44 6.29 26.01
C SER A 287 8.15 7.80 26.01
N GLU A 288 9.13 8.64 25.67
CA GLU A 288 8.94 10.08 25.55
C GLU A 288 7.94 10.42 24.43
N GLN A 289 8.13 9.80 23.27
CA GLN A 289 7.31 9.97 22.08
C GLN A 289 5.90 9.41 22.32
N TYR A 290 5.79 8.27 22.99
CA TYR A 290 4.52 7.71 23.45
C TYR A 290 3.79 8.67 24.40
N GLY A 291 4.49 9.24 25.39
CA GLY A 291 3.93 10.21 26.33
C GLY A 291 3.38 11.45 25.60
N ARG A 292 4.13 11.98 24.63
CA ARG A 292 3.68 13.12 23.82
C ARG A 292 2.45 12.80 22.97
N ALA A 293 2.40 11.62 22.37
CA ALA A 293 1.23 11.17 21.60
C ALA A 293 -0.01 11.02 22.50
N GLN A 294 0.16 10.45 23.70
CA GLN A 294 -0.89 10.35 24.71
C GLN A 294 -1.39 11.73 25.16
N THR A 295 -0.50 12.69 25.40
CA THR A 295 -0.88 14.06 25.75
C THR A 295 -1.70 14.71 24.64
N GLU A 296 -1.25 14.62 23.38
CA GLU A 296 -2.00 15.17 22.24
C GLU A 296 -3.41 14.57 22.14
N ILE A 297 -3.56 13.25 22.32
CA ILE A 297 -4.86 12.57 22.30
C ILE A 297 -5.79 13.10 23.40
N ARG A 298 -5.26 13.41 24.60
CA ARG A 298 -6.05 13.93 25.73
C ARG A 298 -6.43 15.40 25.56
N GLU A 299 -5.55 16.18 24.95
CA GLU A 299 -5.75 17.61 24.73
C GLU A 299 -6.64 17.91 23.53
N GLU A 300 -6.79 16.95 22.60
CA GLU A 300 -7.69 17.06 21.46
C GLU A 300 -9.15 17.07 21.92
N THR A 301 -9.70 18.28 22.06
CA THR A 301 -11.06 18.55 22.53
C THR A 301 -11.96 19.07 21.41
N THR A 302 -11.41 19.30 20.21
CA THR A 302 -12.12 20.00 19.13
C THR A 302 -13.06 19.09 18.33
N GLY A 303 -12.98 17.77 18.52
CA GLY A 303 -13.75 16.77 17.79
C GLY A 303 -13.39 16.68 16.30
N ARG A 304 -12.36 17.42 15.86
CA ARG A 304 -11.87 17.41 14.48
C ARG A 304 -10.85 16.31 14.23
N GLU A 305 -10.42 15.64 15.30
CA GLU A 305 -9.52 14.47 15.25
C GLU A 305 -8.20 14.83 14.54
N GLN A 306 -7.77 16.08 14.72
CA GLN A 306 -6.53 16.58 14.18
C GLN A 306 -5.40 16.29 15.17
N LEU A 307 -4.73 15.16 14.95
CA LEU A 307 -3.61 14.72 15.79
C LEU A 307 -2.29 14.88 14.99
N PRO A 308 -1.76 16.10 14.83
CA PRO A 308 -0.60 16.37 13.98
C PRO A 308 0.67 15.63 14.43
N TYR A 309 0.89 15.46 15.73
CA TYR A 309 2.02 14.71 16.27
C TYR A 309 1.86 13.22 16.03
N LEU A 310 0.69 12.63 16.30
CA LEU A 310 0.43 11.22 16.00
C LEU A 310 0.55 10.94 14.50
N ARG A 311 0.06 11.86 13.66
CA ARG A 311 0.26 11.82 12.21
C ARG A 311 1.76 11.85 11.86
N ALA A 312 2.54 12.70 12.51
CA ALA A 312 3.99 12.75 12.31
C ALA A 312 4.67 11.41 12.70
N CYS A 313 4.22 10.75 13.77
CA CYS A 313 4.70 9.41 14.14
C CYS A 313 4.45 8.38 13.02
N VAL A 314 3.26 8.39 12.41
CA VAL A 314 2.94 7.51 11.28
C VAL A 314 3.83 7.82 10.06
N LEU A 315 4.03 9.09 9.74
CA LEU A 315 4.91 9.50 8.64
C LEU A 315 6.37 9.13 8.89
N GLU A 316 6.83 9.23 10.14
CA GLU A 316 8.18 8.85 10.54
C GLU A 316 8.39 7.33 10.45
N SER A 317 7.38 6.54 10.86
CA SER A 317 7.36 5.09 10.65
C SER A 317 7.51 4.73 9.17
N LEU A 318 6.81 5.44 8.27
CA LEU A 318 6.95 5.25 6.82
C LEU A 318 8.33 5.64 6.29
N ARG A 319 8.96 6.68 6.86
CA ARG A 319 10.32 7.12 6.51
C ARG A 319 11.37 6.07 6.90
N LEU A 320 11.27 5.54 8.12
CA LEU A 320 12.20 4.54 8.66
C LEU A 320 11.99 3.16 8.02
N CYS A 321 10.73 2.75 7.90
CA CYS A 321 10.30 1.42 7.50
C CYS A 321 9.31 1.49 6.32
N PRO A 322 9.78 1.78 5.08
CA PRO A 322 8.92 1.80 3.91
C PRO A 322 8.13 0.49 3.78
N PRO A 323 6.81 0.54 3.48
CA PRO A 323 5.96 -0.66 3.39
C PRO A 323 6.33 -1.57 2.22
N ARG A 324 7.03 -1.05 1.21
CA ARG A 324 7.58 -1.82 0.08
C ARG A 324 9.07 -2.10 0.23
N ARG A 325 9.46 -2.81 1.30
CA ARG A 325 10.71 -3.57 1.37
C ARG A 325 10.39 -5.03 1.17
#